data_AF-A0A366FGM2-F1
#
_entry.id   AF-A0A366FGM2-F1
#
_cell.length_a   1.000
_cell.length_b   1.000
_cell.length_c   1.000
_cell.angle_alpha   90.00
_cell.angle_beta   90.00
_cell.angle_gamma   90.00
#
_symmetry.space_group_name_H-M   'P 1'
#
loop_
_entity.id
_entity.type
_entity.pdbx_description
1 polymer ?
#
loop_
_entity_poly.entity_id
_entity_poly.type
_entity_poly.pdbx_seq_one_letter_code
_entity_poly.pdbx_strand_id
1 'polypeptide(L)'
;MQQAKASAAIGAILIAVVTTAASDGADPSLAQRGGYLARAGDCEACHTTPGGAPYAGGAAIHSPYGPLYAPNITPDKTNGIGAWSDEQFYRALHEGIDDHGRNLYPAFPYQWFTKVTRDDVLAIRAFLNTVPPSSEKSKPSHLMFPFDIRAGLTAWNALYFRPGEFKPDPAKGNPWNRGAYLVEGLGHCGDCHTPKGVAMEPETSKPFAGGDVDDWYAPNVTSDPVHGIGGWSEDDLVQYLKTGSSAGGRVAGGPMAQVVHESLAYLNDSDLHAIAIYLKDLAPIAEATPSRPSGEIGPHASGEGVYLTQCAFCHQPDGKGQPGRIPALAGNEVVTARGPEDVIRQILGGHLATGSYAPMPAVGATLTDQEIADVTDYVRNAWSNRAPVIAQTGLVGKIRAKTISTLAGPGATEEHNDPCMVGPDSQSVPTFNDPQIDQALSGLTDATMLQAIPPLIQRVRQIAPDEKQADIVNGLALAYCRLEARKAGFRKPNGRDRLNRFTSLVYGELVAKGTE
;
A
#
# COMPACT_ATOMS: atom_id res chain seq x y z
N MET A 1 38.72 -84.74 -24.30
CA MET A 1 38.54 -83.62 -23.36
C MET A 1 39.49 -82.51 -23.78
N GLN A 2 38.91 -81.37 -24.16
CA GLN A 2 39.56 -80.19 -24.73
C GLN A 2 40.38 -79.45 -23.67
N GLN A 3 41.53 -78.88 -24.06
CA GLN A 3 41.99 -77.61 -23.51
C GLN A 3 42.38 -76.69 -24.67
N ALA A 4 41.67 -75.56 -24.72
CA ALA A 4 41.75 -74.54 -25.75
C ALA A 4 42.69 -73.40 -25.32
N LYS A 5 43.30 -72.80 -26.33
CA LYS A 5 44.25 -71.68 -26.28
C LYS A 5 43.54 -70.38 -25.92
N ALA A 6 44.20 -69.55 -25.10
CA ALA A 6 43.79 -68.18 -24.82
C ALA A 6 44.13 -67.25 -26.01
N SER A 7 43.23 -66.33 -26.33
CA SER A 7 43.47 -65.18 -27.21
C SER A 7 42.93 -63.93 -26.53
N ALA A 8 43.78 -62.92 -26.38
CA ALA A 8 43.46 -61.63 -25.80
C ALA A 8 42.82 -60.73 -26.86
N ALA A 9 41.69 -60.10 -26.54
CA ALA A 9 41.07 -59.06 -27.34
C ALA A 9 41.20 -57.71 -26.61
N ILE A 10 41.76 -56.73 -27.31
CA ILE A 10 41.91 -55.34 -26.88
C ILE A 10 40.59 -54.61 -27.19
N GLY A 11 39.88 -54.14 -26.17
CA GLY A 11 38.69 -53.32 -26.31
C GLY A 11 39.04 -51.83 -26.32
N ALA A 12 38.70 -51.13 -27.39
CA ALA A 12 38.79 -49.67 -27.48
C ALA A 12 37.58 -49.03 -26.77
N ILE A 13 37.83 -48.17 -25.79
CA ILE A 13 36.82 -47.38 -25.08
C ILE A 13 36.64 -46.05 -25.82
N LEU A 14 35.46 -45.83 -26.41
CA LEU A 14 35.00 -44.55 -26.93
C LEU A 14 34.47 -43.69 -25.77
N ILE A 15 35.16 -42.59 -25.47
CA ILE A 15 34.69 -41.57 -24.51
C ILE A 15 33.83 -40.58 -25.29
N ALA A 16 32.52 -40.58 -25.03
CA ALA A 16 31.60 -39.56 -25.52
C ALA A 16 31.70 -38.32 -24.63
N VAL A 17 32.16 -37.20 -25.19
CA VAL A 17 32.14 -35.89 -24.53
C VAL A 17 30.70 -35.36 -24.62
N VAL A 18 30.00 -35.37 -23.49
CA VAL A 18 28.72 -34.67 -23.34
C VAL A 18 29.03 -33.21 -23.04
N THR A 19 28.90 -32.34 -24.04
CA THR A 19 28.83 -30.90 -23.83
C THR A 19 27.47 -30.55 -23.24
N THR A 20 27.40 -30.30 -21.94
CA THR A 20 26.25 -29.63 -21.31
C THR A 20 26.22 -28.18 -21.80
N ALA A 21 25.23 -27.85 -22.63
CA ALA A 21 24.89 -26.47 -22.92
C ALA A 21 24.48 -25.80 -21.60
N ALA A 22 25.22 -24.78 -21.19
CA ALA A 22 24.83 -23.92 -20.08
C ALA A 22 23.57 -23.16 -20.48
N SER A 23 22.46 -23.44 -19.81
CA SER A 23 21.34 -22.51 -19.76
C SER A 23 21.80 -21.28 -18.99
N ASP A 24 21.69 -20.09 -19.59
CA ASP A 24 21.87 -18.78 -18.94
C ASP A 24 20.76 -18.55 -17.89
N GLY A 25 20.78 -19.35 -16.82
CA GLY A 25 19.97 -19.15 -15.63
C GLY A 25 20.68 -18.16 -14.72
N ALA A 26 19.97 -17.11 -14.31
CA ALA A 26 20.45 -16.15 -13.32
C ALA A 26 21.06 -16.86 -12.10
N ASP A 27 22.16 -16.34 -11.57
CA ASP A 27 22.73 -16.79 -10.29
C ASP A 27 21.60 -16.77 -9.24
N PRO A 28 21.24 -17.91 -8.63
CA PRO A 28 20.14 -17.97 -7.67
C PRO A 28 20.29 -16.97 -6.50
N SER A 29 21.53 -16.63 -6.13
CA SER A 29 21.78 -15.62 -5.09
C SER A 29 21.51 -14.18 -5.56
N LEU A 30 21.79 -13.90 -6.85
CA LEU A 30 21.54 -12.60 -7.47
C LEU A 30 20.04 -12.36 -7.69
N ALA A 31 19.32 -13.35 -8.22
CA ALA A 31 17.88 -13.26 -8.40
C ALA A 31 17.13 -13.21 -7.06
N GLN A 32 17.62 -13.89 -6.02
CA GLN A 32 17.05 -13.78 -4.68
C GLN A 32 17.21 -12.36 -4.10
N ARG A 33 18.42 -11.77 -4.19
CA ARG A 33 18.65 -10.37 -3.83
C ARG A 33 17.76 -9.43 -4.66
N GLY A 34 17.63 -9.70 -5.96
CA GLY A 34 16.76 -8.96 -6.87
C GLY A 34 15.30 -8.98 -6.45
N GLY A 35 14.77 -10.14 -6.04
CA GLY A 35 13.39 -10.26 -5.57
C GLY A 35 13.16 -9.49 -4.27
N TYR A 36 14.13 -9.50 -3.37
CA TYR A 36 14.09 -8.69 -2.15
C TYR A 36 14.03 -7.18 -2.49
N LEU A 37 14.87 -6.72 -3.42
CA LEU A 37 14.91 -5.32 -3.84
C LEU A 37 13.69 -4.91 -4.67
N ALA A 38 13.15 -5.79 -5.49
CA ALA A 38 11.92 -5.54 -6.25
C ALA A 38 10.73 -5.32 -5.31
N ARG A 39 10.66 -6.07 -4.20
CA ARG A 39 9.69 -5.81 -3.12
C ARG A 39 9.98 -4.50 -2.42
N ALA A 40 11.23 -4.23 -2.02
CA ALA A 40 11.60 -2.96 -1.39
C ALA A 40 11.27 -1.73 -2.26
N GLY A 41 11.35 -1.89 -3.58
CA GLY A 41 11.00 -0.88 -4.57
C GLY A 41 9.53 -0.87 -5.00
N ASP A 42 8.67 -1.63 -4.30
CA ASP A 42 7.23 -1.72 -4.53
C ASP A 42 6.83 -1.99 -5.99
N CYS A 43 7.65 -2.75 -6.71
CA CYS A 43 7.48 -2.96 -8.15
C CYS A 43 6.15 -3.67 -8.45
N GLU A 44 5.76 -4.63 -7.62
CA GLU A 44 4.56 -5.44 -7.83
C GLU A 44 3.27 -4.63 -7.66
N ALA A 45 3.23 -3.66 -6.76
CA ALA A 45 2.04 -2.83 -6.50
C ALA A 45 1.60 -2.01 -7.71
N CYS A 46 2.55 -1.57 -8.54
CA CYS A 46 2.25 -0.91 -9.81
C CYS A 46 2.14 -1.90 -10.96
N HIS A 47 3.00 -2.92 -11.00
CA HIS A 47 3.10 -3.81 -12.15
C HIS A 47 2.19 -5.05 -12.07
N THR A 48 1.23 -5.11 -11.16
CA THR A 48 0.24 -6.19 -11.08
C THR A 48 -1.16 -5.60 -10.88
N THR A 49 -2.14 -6.14 -11.59
CA THR A 49 -3.57 -5.83 -11.36
C THR A 49 -4.25 -6.93 -10.56
N PRO A 50 -5.36 -6.64 -9.86
CA PRO A 50 -6.16 -7.68 -9.21
C PRO A 50 -6.52 -8.83 -10.17
N GLY A 51 -6.15 -10.06 -9.81
CA GLY A 51 -6.38 -11.26 -10.64
C GLY A 51 -5.54 -11.35 -11.93
N GLY A 52 -4.64 -10.40 -12.16
CA GLY A 52 -3.69 -10.40 -13.27
C GLY A 52 -2.47 -11.27 -13.01
N ALA A 53 -1.68 -11.50 -14.05
CA ALA A 53 -0.37 -12.16 -13.90
C ALA A 53 0.61 -11.21 -13.17
N PRO A 54 1.43 -11.71 -12.22
CA PRO A 54 2.42 -10.89 -11.53
C PRO A 54 3.33 -10.15 -12.52
N TYR A 55 3.59 -8.87 -12.25
CA TYR A 55 4.47 -7.99 -13.04
C TYR A 55 4.02 -7.71 -14.50
N ALA A 56 2.80 -8.13 -14.88
CA ALA A 56 2.25 -7.96 -16.23
C ALA A 56 1.68 -6.55 -16.51
N GLY A 57 1.78 -5.62 -15.57
CA GLY A 57 1.34 -4.24 -15.71
C GLY A 57 -0.18 -4.06 -15.61
N GLY A 58 -0.63 -2.87 -15.96
CA GLY A 58 -2.04 -2.53 -16.14
C GLY A 58 -2.68 -1.78 -14.98
N ALA A 59 -2.01 -1.61 -13.84
CA ALA A 59 -2.51 -0.79 -12.75
C ALA A 59 -2.57 0.68 -13.18
N ALA A 60 -3.65 1.37 -12.81
CA ALA A 60 -3.85 2.78 -13.10
C ALA A 60 -3.24 3.62 -11.98
N ILE A 61 -2.43 4.61 -12.36
CA ILE A 61 -1.93 5.66 -11.48
C ILE A 61 -2.72 6.91 -11.82
N HIS A 62 -3.58 7.36 -10.90
CA HIS A 62 -4.36 8.56 -11.09
C HIS A 62 -3.46 9.79 -10.94
N SER A 63 -3.60 10.73 -11.87
CA SER A 63 -2.97 12.04 -11.76
C SER A 63 -4.00 13.13 -12.09
N PRO A 64 -3.77 14.37 -11.64
CA PRO A 64 -4.61 15.51 -12.04
C PRO A 64 -4.71 15.72 -13.55
N TYR A 65 -3.80 15.14 -14.34
CA TYR A 65 -3.68 15.32 -15.79
C TYR A 65 -4.22 14.14 -16.59
N GLY A 66 -4.75 13.10 -15.93
CA GLY A 66 -5.25 11.89 -16.56
C GLY A 66 -4.55 10.62 -16.06
N PRO A 67 -5.08 9.43 -16.43
CA PRO A 67 -4.54 8.16 -15.96
C PRO A 67 -3.23 7.78 -16.67
N LEU A 68 -2.28 7.31 -15.87
CA LEU A 68 -1.09 6.59 -16.32
C LEU A 68 -1.31 5.10 -16.05
N TYR A 69 -0.72 4.24 -16.88
CA TYR A 69 -0.79 2.79 -16.67
C TYR A 69 0.61 2.20 -16.62
N ALA A 70 0.86 1.38 -15.60
CA ALA A 70 2.12 0.66 -15.47
C ALA A 70 2.27 -0.36 -16.61
N PRO A 71 3.45 -0.45 -17.25
CA PRO A 71 3.69 -1.40 -18.34
C PRO A 71 3.90 -2.83 -17.81
N ASN A 72 3.83 -3.81 -18.72
CA ASN A 72 4.27 -5.18 -18.47
C ASN A 72 5.81 -5.21 -18.36
N ILE A 73 6.34 -5.71 -17.24
CA ILE A 73 7.78 -5.87 -16.98
C ILE A 73 8.20 -7.33 -16.79
N THR A 74 7.37 -8.26 -17.25
CA THR A 74 7.73 -9.69 -17.34
C THR A 74 8.80 -9.91 -18.44
N PRO A 75 9.47 -11.07 -18.48
CA PRO A 75 10.48 -11.37 -19.51
C PRO A 75 9.88 -11.73 -20.88
N ASP A 76 8.60 -11.43 -21.12
CA ASP A 76 8.02 -11.53 -22.46
C ASP A 76 8.78 -10.61 -23.44
N LYS A 77 9.16 -11.15 -24.59
CA LYS A 77 10.01 -10.45 -25.58
C LYS A 77 9.26 -9.42 -26.43
N THR A 78 7.93 -9.47 -26.44
CA THR A 78 7.11 -8.65 -27.34
C THR A 78 6.38 -7.55 -26.58
N ASN A 79 5.79 -7.89 -25.44
CA ASN A 79 4.94 -7.00 -24.65
C ASN A 79 5.58 -6.62 -23.31
N GLY A 80 6.57 -7.40 -22.85
CA GLY A 80 7.35 -7.14 -21.63
C GLY A 80 8.73 -6.54 -21.91
N ILE A 81 9.66 -6.73 -20.97
CA ILE A 81 11.05 -6.22 -21.05
C ILE A 81 12.06 -7.26 -21.52
N GLY A 82 11.63 -8.43 -21.99
CA GLY A 82 12.51 -9.55 -22.34
C GLY A 82 13.48 -9.29 -23.50
N ALA A 83 13.24 -8.25 -24.30
CA ALA A 83 14.14 -7.81 -25.37
C ALA A 83 15.10 -6.68 -24.95
N TRP A 84 14.93 -6.11 -23.76
CA TRP A 84 15.75 -4.99 -23.29
C TRP A 84 17.14 -5.48 -22.91
N SER A 85 18.19 -4.74 -23.27
CA SER A 85 19.55 -4.93 -22.75
C SER A 85 19.68 -4.44 -21.31
N ASP A 86 20.71 -4.91 -20.60
CA ASP A 86 21.03 -4.49 -19.23
C ASP A 86 21.19 -2.96 -19.14
N GLU A 87 21.79 -2.34 -20.16
CA GLU A 87 21.91 -0.88 -20.24
C GLU A 87 20.58 -0.17 -20.43
N GLN A 88 19.67 -0.73 -21.24
CA GLN A 88 18.33 -0.12 -21.41
C GLN A 88 17.54 -0.19 -20.12
N PHE A 89 17.62 -1.31 -19.39
CA PHE A 89 16.96 -1.43 -18.09
C PHE A 89 17.58 -0.50 -17.04
N TYR A 90 18.92 -0.45 -16.96
CA TYR A 90 19.61 0.47 -16.08
C TYR A 90 19.24 1.93 -16.37
N ARG A 91 19.30 2.34 -17.64
CA ARG A 91 18.94 3.69 -18.08
C ARG A 91 17.48 4.04 -17.81
N ALA A 92 16.56 3.07 -17.91
CA ALA A 92 15.18 3.32 -17.53
C ALA A 92 15.08 3.72 -16.05
N LEU A 93 15.64 2.92 -15.14
CA LEU A 93 15.60 3.20 -13.69
C LEU A 93 16.42 4.45 -13.32
N HIS A 94 17.57 4.68 -13.98
CA HIS A 94 18.50 5.74 -13.61
C HIS A 94 18.24 7.08 -14.27
N GLU A 95 17.66 7.10 -15.46
CA GLU A 95 17.52 8.31 -16.27
C GLU A 95 16.07 8.54 -16.73
N GLY A 96 15.17 7.58 -16.48
CA GLY A 96 13.79 7.67 -16.93
C GLY A 96 13.68 7.58 -18.45
N ILE A 97 14.51 6.77 -19.13
CA ILE A 97 14.52 6.65 -20.59
C ILE A 97 14.24 5.20 -21.01
N ASP A 98 13.22 5.00 -21.85
CA ASP A 98 12.84 3.67 -22.34
C ASP A 98 13.84 3.08 -23.37
N ASP A 99 13.53 1.87 -23.82
CA ASP A 99 14.31 1.12 -24.82
C ASP A 99 14.37 1.80 -26.20
N HIS A 100 13.42 2.70 -26.47
CA HIS A 100 13.35 3.53 -27.68
C HIS A 100 13.94 4.93 -27.50
N GLY A 101 14.53 5.25 -26.34
CA GLY A 101 15.15 6.55 -26.07
C GLY A 101 14.15 7.65 -25.71
N ARG A 102 12.90 7.32 -25.37
CA ARG A 102 11.89 8.30 -24.98
C ARG A 102 11.87 8.46 -23.46
N ASN A 103 11.67 9.69 -23.00
CA ASN A 103 11.46 9.95 -21.56
C ASN A 103 10.20 9.23 -21.05
N LEU A 104 10.31 8.67 -19.87
CA LEU A 104 9.26 8.12 -19.04
C LEU A 104 8.67 9.26 -18.18
N TYR A 105 7.38 9.17 -17.89
CA TYR A 105 6.75 10.11 -16.97
C TYR A 105 7.31 9.91 -15.55
N PRO A 106 7.53 10.97 -14.75
CA PRO A 106 8.03 10.87 -13.38
C PRO A 106 7.19 10.03 -12.41
N ALA A 107 5.97 9.64 -12.80
CA ALA A 107 5.20 8.62 -12.07
C ALA A 107 5.93 7.26 -12.01
N PHE A 108 6.82 6.98 -12.97
CA PHE A 108 7.87 6.00 -12.76
C PHE A 108 8.97 6.70 -11.95
N PRO A 109 9.26 6.30 -10.70
CA PRO A 109 10.02 7.11 -9.74
C PRO A 109 11.55 7.07 -10.00
N TYR A 110 11.99 7.25 -11.25
CA TYR A 110 13.39 7.27 -11.65
C TYR A 110 14.19 8.40 -10.96
N GLN A 111 13.52 9.45 -10.49
CA GLN A 111 14.14 10.50 -9.69
C GLN A 111 14.72 10.00 -8.36
N TRP A 112 14.15 8.90 -7.83
CA TRP A 112 14.60 8.22 -6.63
C TRP A 112 15.43 6.98 -7.00
N PHE A 113 14.99 6.18 -7.98
CA PHE A 113 15.73 4.98 -8.41
C PHE A 113 17.13 5.27 -8.97
N THR A 114 17.42 6.50 -9.40
CA THR A 114 18.78 6.94 -9.72
C THR A 114 19.79 6.76 -8.57
N LYS A 115 19.32 6.66 -7.31
CA LYS A 115 20.17 6.38 -6.15
C LYS A 115 20.63 4.93 -6.06
N VAL A 116 19.94 4.01 -6.72
CA VAL A 116 20.16 2.57 -6.61
C VAL A 116 21.44 2.18 -7.34
N THR A 117 22.32 1.41 -6.71
CA THR A 117 23.57 0.98 -7.35
C THR A 117 23.28 0.14 -8.59
N ARG A 118 24.17 0.22 -9.58
CA ARG A 118 24.07 -0.62 -10.79
C ARG A 118 23.93 -2.12 -10.48
N ASP A 119 24.67 -2.63 -9.50
CA ASP A 119 24.59 -4.04 -9.10
C ASP A 119 23.20 -4.42 -8.58
N ASP A 120 22.56 -3.54 -7.80
CA ASP A 120 21.19 -3.75 -7.31
C ASP A 120 20.16 -3.68 -8.44
N VAL A 121 20.34 -2.76 -9.40
CA VAL A 121 19.49 -2.69 -10.59
C VAL A 121 19.58 -3.98 -11.42
N LEU A 122 20.78 -4.51 -11.62
CA LEU A 122 20.97 -5.76 -12.35
C LEU A 122 20.49 -6.98 -11.55
N ALA A 123 20.53 -6.94 -10.22
CA ALA A 123 19.90 -7.95 -9.38
C ALA A 123 18.38 -7.97 -9.59
N ILE A 124 17.71 -6.81 -9.56
CA ILE A 124 16.27 -6.69 -9.84
C ILE A 124 15.94 -7.25 -11.23
N ARG A 125 16.73 -6.89 -12.24
CA ARG A 125 16.57 -7.44 -13.59
C ARG A 125 16.72 -8.96 -13.64
N ALA A 126 17.71 -9.51 -12.94
CA ALA A 126 17.92 -10.95 -12.85
C ALA A 126 16.70 -11.65 -12.22
N PHE A 127 16.08 -11.04 -11.19
CA PHE A 127 14.83 -11.53 -10.62
C PHE A 127 13.66 -11.45 -11.60
N LEU A 128 13.45 -10.32 -12.27
CA LEU A 128 12.35 -10.17 -13.24
C LEU A 128 12.44 -11.20 -14.38
N ASN A 129 13.65 -11.60 -14.77
CA ASN A 129 13.86 -12.68 -15.73
C ASN A 129 13.38 -14.07 -15.25
N THR A 130 13.14 -14.24 -13.95
CA THR A 130 12.60 -15.48 -13.37
C THR A 130 11.08 -15.50 -13.27
N VAL A 131 10.42 -14.35 -13.43
CA VAL A 131 8.95 -14.24 -13.38
C VAL A 131 8.33 -14.90 -14.62
N PRO A 132 7.18 -15.59 -14.51
CA PRO A 132 6.49 -16.13 -15.68
C PRO A 132 6.22 -15.06 -16.74
N PRO A 133 6.57 -15.29 -18.02
CA PRO A 133 6.30 -14.33 -19.07
C PRO A 133 4.79 -14.18 -19.29
N SER A 134 4.33 -12.93 -19.43
CA SER A 134 2.95 -12.60 -19.74
C SER A 134 2.86 -11.94 -21.11
N SER A 135 1.93 -12.41 -21.95
CA SER A 135 1.63 -11.79 -23.25
C SER A 135 0.67 -10.60 -23.16
N GLU A 136 0.32 -10.17 -21.93
CA GLU A 136 -0.55 -9.01 -21.69
C GLU A 136 0.09 -7.74 -22.27
N LYS A 137 -0.70 -6.99 -23.04
CA LYS A 137 -0.24 -5.74 -23.67
C LYS A 137 -0.37 -4.58 -22.68
N SER A 138 0.71 -3.83 -22.52
CA SER A 138 0.69 -2.56 -21.77
C SER A 138 -0.39 -1.62 -22.31
N LYS A 139 -1.25 -1.13 -21.41
CA LYS A 139 -2.28 -0.14 -21.76
C LYS A 139 -1.61 1.21 -22.04
N PRO A 140 -2.04 1.96 -23.08
CA PRO A 140 -1.53 3.30 -23.33
C PRO A 140 -1.99 4.25 -22.21
N SER A 141 -1.09 5.12 -21.77
CA SER A 141 -1.44 6.21 -20.85
C SER A 141 -2.09 7.37 -21.60
N HIS A 142 -3.06 8.04 -20.97
CA HIS A 142 -3.84 9.11 -21.57
C HIS A 142 -3.77 10.37 -20.71
N LEU A 143 -2.74 11.18 -20.93
CA LEU A 143 -2.63 12.49 -20.31
C LEU A 143 -3.29 13.56 -21.17
N MET A 144 -3.79 14.63 -20.54
CA MET A 144 -4.34 15.79 -21.22
C MET A 144 -3.24 16.68 -21.80
N PHE A 145 -3.54 17.36 -22.91
CA PHE A 145 -2.64 18.37 -23.45
C PHE A 145 -2.35 19.48 -22.41
N PRO A 146 -1.09 19.95 -22.28
CA PRO A 146 0.10 19.58 -23.05
C PRO A 146 0.95 18.45 -22.44
N PHE A 147 0.47 17.78 -21.39
CA PHE A 147 1.23 16.77 -20.64
C PHE A 147 1.41 15.46 -21.42
N ASP A 148 0.68 15.25 -22.52
CA ASP A 148 0.87 14.15 -23.47
C ASP A 148 2.11 14.30 -24.37
N ILE A 149 2.70 15.50 -24.43
CA ILE A 149 3.88 15.79 -25.26
C ILE A 149 5.17 15.39 -24.52
N ARG A 150 5.67 14.18 -24.79
CA ARG A 150 6.91 13.65 -24.17
C ARG A 150 8.15 14.52 -24.34
N ALA A 151 8.23 15.36 -25.36
CA ALA A 151 9.35 16.29 -25.53
C ALA A 151 9.44 17.33 -24.39
N GLY A 152 8.32 17.69 -23.77
CA GLY A 152 8.29 18.58 -22.61
C GLY A 152 9.03 17.98 -21.40
N LEU A 153 9.08 16.65 -21.29
CA LEU A 153 9.81 15.97 -20.22
C LEU A 153 11.32 16.18 -20.30
N THR A 154 11.89 16.42 -21.48
CA THR A 154 13.32 16.74 -21.60
C THR A 154 13.64 18.05 -20.88
N ALA A 155 12.79 19.07 -21.07
CA ALA A 155 12.95 20.36 -20.40
C ALA A 155 12.69 20.23 -18.89
N TRP A 156 11.68 19.45 -18.50
CA TRP A 156 11.38 19.17 -17.10
C TRP A 156 12.56 18.46 -16.41
N ASN A 157 13.14 17.44 -17.04
CA ASN A 157 14.32 16.72 -16.53
C ASN A 157 15.51 17.65 -16.36
N ALA A 158 15.78 18.52 -17.33
CA ALA A 158 16.87 19.49 -17.24
C ALA A 158 16.72 20.45 -16.04
N LEU A 159 15.47 20.80 -15.67
CA LEU A 159 15.19 21.69 -14.56
C LEU A 159 15.19 20.97 -13.20
N TYR A 160 14.57 19.79 -13.12
CA TYR A 160 14.21 19.19 -11.83
C TYR A 160 14.88 17.84 -11.54
N PHE A 161 15.34 17.11 -12.55
CA PHE A 161 16.00 15.83 -12.33
C PHE A 161 17.48 16.00 -11.98
N ARG A 162 17.95 15.26 -10.98
CA ARG A 162 19.34 15.28 -10.50
C ARG A 162 19.86 13.84 -10.45
N PRO A 163 20.42 13.32 -11.56
CA PRO A 163 20.87 11.93 -11.62
C PRO A 163 22.07 11.69 -10.68
N GLY A 164 22.17 10.47 -10.17
CA GLY A 164 23.38 9.96 -9.56
C GLY A 164 23.12 9.03 -8.40
N GLU A 165 23.91 7.95 -8.37
CA GLU A 165 23.90 6.93 -7.33
C GLU A 165 24.09 7.51 -5.92
N PHE A 166 23.52 6.81 -4.94
CA PHE A 166 23.69 7.14 -3.54
C PHE A 166 25.16 7.11 -3.14
N LYS A 167 25.57 8.11 -2.36
CA LYS A 167 26.91 8.20 -1.80
C LYS A 167 26.80 8.18 -0.28
N PRO A 168 27.32 7.15 0.40
CA PRO A 168 27.31 7.10 1.86
C PRO A 168 27.95 8.35 2.47
N ASP A 169 27.33 8.90 3.50
CA ASP A 169 27.89 9.95 4.32
C ASP A 169 28.93 9.34 5.28
N PRO A 170 30.22 9.69 5.17
CA PRO A 170 31.28 9.15 6.03
C PRO A 170 31.15 9.60 7.50
N ALA A 171 30.36 10.64 7.80
CA ALA A 171 30.08 11.08 9.16
C ALA A 171 28.97 10.26 9.84
N LYS A 172 28.27 9.39 9.09
CA LYS A 172 27.14 8.59 9.57
C LYS A 172 27.49 7.10 9.61
N GLY A 173 26.84 6.38 10.51
CA GLY A 173 27.03 4.93 10.65
C GLY A 173 26.39 4.13 9.51
N ASN A 174 26.77 2.85 9.38
CA ASN A 174 26.21 1.96 8.37
C ASN A 174 24.68 1.84 8.41
N PRO A 175 24.01 1.72 9.59
CA PRO A 175 22.55 1.67 9.64
C PRO A 175 21.88 2.91 9.06
N TRP A 176 22.42 4.11 9.36
CA TRP A 176 21.88 5.36 8.83
C TRP A 176 22.04 5.43 7.31
N ASN A 177 23.23 5.09 6.79
CA ASN A 177 23.50 5.09 5.35
C ASN A 177 22.63 4.08 4.61
N ARG A 178 22.36 2.93 5.22
CA ARG A 178 21.44 1.92 4.67
C ARG A 178 20.01 2.46 4.64
N GLY A 179 19.58 3.14 5.70
CA GLY A 179 18.26 3.79 5.76
C GLY A 179 18.09 4.85 4.69
N ALA A 180 19.07 5.75 4.56
CA ALA A 180 19.10 6.78 3.52
C ALA A 180 19.02 6.17 2.12
N TYR A 181 19.79 5.10 1.85
CA TYR A 181 19.77 4.39 0.58
C TYR A 181 18.39 3.80 0.24
N LEU A 182 17.69 3.24 1.23
CA LEU A 182 16.35 2.69 1.04
C LEU A 182 15.31 3.79 0.87
N VAL A 183 15.30 4.79 1.74
CA VAL A 183 14.30 5.87 1.76
C VAL A 183 14.43 6.80 0.55
N GLU A 184 15.64 7.19 0.17
CA GLU A 184 15.92 8.05 -0.99
C GLU A 184 16.06 7.25 -2.31
N GLY A 185 16.09 5.92 -2.24
CA GLY A 185 16.25 5.04 -3.40
C GLY A 185 14.98 4.28 -3.72
N LEU A 186 15.04 2.94 -3.53
CA LEU A 186 13.94 2.05 -3.91
C LEU A 186 12.64 2.35 -3.16
N GLY A 187 12.70 2.70 -1.88
CA GLY A 187 11.50 3.04 -1.11
C GLY A 187 10.85 4.36 -1.51
N HIS A 188 11.58 5.23 -2.26
CA HIS A 188 11.11 6.48 -2.84
C HIS A 188 10.14 7.28 -1.94
N CYS A 189 10.38 7.30 -0.63
CA CYS A 189 9.35 7.73 0.33
C CYS A 189 9.01 9.21 0.13
N GLY A 190 9.98 9.98 -0.34
CA GLY A 190 9.81 11.38 -0.64
C GLY A 190 8.91 11.65 -1.84
N ASP A 191 8.56 10.67 -2.69
CA ASP A 191 7.63 10.91 -3.80
C ASP A 191 6.20 11.20 -3.32
N CYS A 192 5.80 10.60 -2.20
CA CYS A 192 4.52 10.85 -1.55
C CYS A 192 4.68 11.86 -0.42
N HIS A 193 5.72 11.73 0.40
CA HIS A 193 5.88 12.53 1.62
C HIS A 193 6.56 13.88 1.41
N THR A 194 6.81 14.33 0.18
CA THR A 194 7.33 15.68 -0.12
C THR A 194 6.28 16.49 -0.87
N PRO A 195 6.07 17.79 -0.54
CA PRO A 195 5.13 18.62 -1.28
C PRO A 195 5.55 18.69 -2.75
N LYS A 196 4.59 18.72 -3.67
CA LYS A 196 4.87 18.90 -5.09
C LYS A 196 4.61 20.35 -5.52
N GLY A 197 5.53 20.90 -6.30
CA GLY A 197 5.41 22.22 -6.88
C GLY A 197 4.43 22.27 -8.04
N VAL A 198 4.34 23.43 -8.71
CA VAL A 198 3.35 23.68 -9.78
C VAL A 198 3.56 22.82 -11.03
N ALA A 199 4.77 22.31 -11.25
CA ALA A 199 5.10 21.40 -12.34
C ALA A 199 5.17 19.94 -11.88
N MET A 200 4.59 19.61 -10.72
CA MET A 200 4.62 18.30 -10.06
C MET A 200 6.02 17.80 -9.68
N GLU A 201 6.99 18.69 -9.60
CA GLU A 201 8.31 18.40 -9.09
C GLU A 201 8.29 18.32 -7.55
N PRO A 202 9.08 17.44 -6.93
CA PRO A 202 9.28 17.47 -5.47
C PRO A 202 9.88 18.82 -5.02
N GLU A 203 9.27 19.46 -4.02
CA GLU A 203 9.80 20.66 -3.38
C GLU A 203 11.02 20.33 -2.52
N THR A 204 12.21 20.36 -3.12
CA THR A 204 13.48 20.05 -2.43
C THR A 204 13.82 20.93 -1.22
N SER A 205 13.13 22.07 -1.03
CA SER A 205 13.25 22.90 0.17
C SER A 205 12.43 22.39 1.36
N LYS A 206 11.51 21.44 1.14
CA LYS A 206 10.66 20.84 2.17
C LYS A 206 10.61 19.31 2.05
N PRO A 207 11.77 18.63 1.97
CA PRO A 207 11.80 17.18 1.78
C PRO A 207 11.07 16.50 2.95
N PHE A 208 10.25 15.49 2.65
CA PHE A 208 9.53 14.69 3.64
C PHE A 208 8.53 15.45 4.54
N ALA A 209 8.20 16.70 4.20
CA ALA A 209 7.30 17.56 4.99
C ALA A 209 5.80 17.36 4.70
N GLY A 210 5.43 16.20 4.15
CA GLY A 210 4.07 15.84 3.75
C GLY A 210 3.74 16.20 2.31
N GLY A 211 2.74 15.55 1.71
CA GLY A 211 2.39 15.72 0.31
C GLY A 211 1.03 15.15 -0.04
N ASP A 212 0.52 15.49 -1.22
CA ASP A 212 -0.76 14.99 -1.72
C ASP A 212 -0.51 13.84 -2.71
N VAL A 213 -1.13 12.68 -2.49
CA VAL A 213 -0.98 11.47 -3.33
C VAL A 213 -2.33 10.78 -3.54
N ASP A 214 -2.74 10.58 -4.79
CA ASP A 214 -4.03 9.93 -5.14
C ASP A 214 -5.24 10.52 -4.37
N ASP A 215 -5.26 11.85 -4.23
CA ASP A 215 -6.21 12.61 -3.41
C ASP A 215 -6.20 12.28 -1.89
N TRP A 216 -5.25 11.46 -1.39
CA TRP A 216 -4.91 11.29 0.03
C TRP A 216 -3.83 12.28 0.46
N TYR A 217 -3.68 12.46 1.78
CA TYR A 217 -2.60 13.25 2.36
C TYR A 217 -1.52 12.32 2.94
N ALA A 218 -0.32 12.30 2.33
CA ALA A 218 0.85 11.69 2.94
C ALA A 218 1.39 12.63 4.03
N PRO A 219 1.41 12.24 5.31
CA PRO A 219 1.80 13.13 6.40
C PRO A 219 3.30 13.47 6.39
N ASN A 220 3.68 14.48 7.14
CA ASN A 220 5.08 14.80 7.40
C ASN A 220 5.79 13.65 8.14
N VAL A 221 6.94 13.22 7.64
CA VAL A 221 7.75 12.13 8.23
C VAL A 221 9.13 12.59 8.68
N THR A 222 9.32 13.91 8.82
CA THR A 222 10.51 14.48 9.48
C THR A 222 10.43 14.30 10.99
N SER A 223 11.53 14.57 11.71
CA SER A 223 11.59 14.51 13.18
C SER A 223 10.81 15.62 13.91
N ASP A 224 9.94 16.36 13.23
CA ASP A 224 9.09 17.37 13.87
C ASP A 224 8.18 16.69 14.93
N PRO A 225 8.16 17.19 16.19
CA PRO A 225 7.45 16.52 17.27
C PRO A 225 5.93 16.76 17.28
N VAL A 226 5.42 17.67 16.45
CA VAL A 226 4.00 18.08 16.44
C VAL A 226 3.26 17.53 15.23
N HIS A 227 3.84 17.70 14.03
CA HIS A 227 3.23 17.31 12.76
C HIS A 227 3.96 16.13 12.10
N GLY A 228 5.20 15.87 12.52
CA GLY A 228 6.03 14.78 12.02
C GLY A 228 6.05 13.56 12.94
N ILE A 229 7.06 12.71 12.74
CA ILE A 229 7.27 11.48 13.51
C ILE A 229 8.16 11.68 14.73
N GLY A 230 8.47 12.93 15.12
CA GLY A 230 9.38 13.22 16.23
C GLY A 230 8.97 12.62 17.58
N GLY A 231 7.65 12.44 17.78
CA GLY A 231 7.09 11.78 18.97
C GLY A 231 7.10 10.25 18.92
N TRP A 232 7.44 9.63 17.79
CA TRP A 232 7.41 8.19 17.63
C TRP A 232 8.67 7.53 18.20
N SER A 233 8.51 6.37 18.85
CA SER A 233 9.66 5.51 19.13
C SER A 233 10.18 4.87 17.83
N GLU A 234 11.44 4.42 17.83
CA GLU A 234 11.97 3.67 16.68
C GLU A 234 11.19 2.37 16.49
N ASP A 235 10.89 1.67 17.58
CA ASP A 235 10.12 0.42 17.56
C ASP A 235 8.70 0.62 17.03
N ASP A 236 8.02 1.72 17.37
CA ASP A 236 6.70 2.05 16.81
C ASP A 236 6.77 2.25 15.29
N LEU A 237 7.82 2.89 14.78
CA LEU A 237 8.02 3.07 13.34
C LEU A 237 8.31 1.73 12.67
N VAL A 238 9.20 0.91 13.23
CA VAL A 238 9.52 -0.42 12.69
C VAL A 238 8.28 -1.29 12.66
N GLN A 239 7.49 -1.30 13.74
CA GLN A 239 6.22 -2.03 13.79
C GLN A 239 5.25 -1.52 12.71
N TYR A 240 5.06 -0.19 12.61
CA TYR A 240 4.18 0.41 11.62
C TYR A 240 4.57 0.06 10.18
N LEU A 241 5.86 0.17 9.84
CA LEU A 241 6.37 -0.18 8.51
C LEU A 241 6.23 -1.69 8.23
N LYS A 242 6.28 -2.53 9.26
CA LYS A 242 6.17 -3.99 9.13
C LYS A 242 4.75 -4.52 9.07
N THR A 243 3.82 -3.91 9.81
CA THR A 243 2.48 -4.46 10.05
C THR A 243 1.35 -3.51 9.70
N GLY A 244 1.65 -2.26 9.37
CA GLY A 244 0.68 -1.22 9.05
C GLY A 244 0.05 -0.61 10.29
N SER A 245 0.56 -0.92 11.49
CA SER A 245 0.07 -0.36 12.73
C SER A 245 1.14 -0.31 13.81
N SER A 246 1.00 0.58 14.79
CA SER A 246 1.93 0.71 15.92
C SER A 246 1.24 0.58 17.27
N ALA A 247 2.00 0.21 18.30
CA ALA A 247 1.53 0.20 19.69
C ALA A 247 1.02 1.58 20.14
N GLY A 248 1.61 2.64 19.57
CA GLY A 248 1.17 4.03 19.77
C GLY A 248 -0.25 4.37 19.26
N GLY A 249 -1.02 3.48 18.65
CA GLY A 249 -2.38 3.81 18.22
C GLY A 249 -2.49 4.35 16.79
N ARG A 250 -1.50 4.10 15.93
CA ARG A 250 -1.52 4.49 14.51
C ARG A 250 -1.79 3.28 13.62
N VAL A 251 -2.51 3.53 12.53
CA VAL A 251 -2.89 2.52 11.53
C VAL A 251 -2.74 3.15 10.15
N ALA A 252 -2.08 2.45 9.25
CA ALA A 252 -1.91 2.86 7.86
C ALA A 252 -3.26 2.79 7.14
N GLY A 253 -3.55 3.77 6.30
CA GLY A 253 -4.72 3.80 5.43
C GLY A 253 -4.33 4.17 4.01
N GLY A 254 -5.21 3.83 3.06
CA GLY A 254 -5.04 4.22 1.67
C GLY A 254 -3.72 3.71 1.07
N PRO A 255 -3.05 4.52 0.22
CA PRO A 255 -1.80 4.12 -0.42
C PRO A 255 -0.71 3.64 0.54
N MET A 256 -0.65 4.18 1.77
CA MET A 256 0.35 3.73 2.74
C MET A 256 0.07 2.30 3.24
N ALA A 257 -1.20 1.90 3.36
CA ALA A 257 -1.54 0.53 3.72
C ALA A 257 -1.11 -0.45 2.62
N GLN A 258 -1.32 -0.10 1.35
CA GLN A 258 -0.82 -0.86 0.20
C GLN A 258 0.71 -0.97 0.22
N VAL A 259 1.44 0.14 0.41
CA VAL A 259 2.91 0.13 0.47
C VAL A 259 3.42 -0.76 1.59
N VAL A 260 2.77 -0.74 2.76
CA VAL A 260 3.15 -1.67 3.82
C VAL A 260 2.91 -3.12 3.40
N HIS A 261 1.74 -3.41 2.86
CA HIS A 261 1.35 -4.77 2.54
C HIS A 261 2.20 -5.36 1.40
N GLU A 262 2.37 -4.64 0.29
CA GLU A 262 3.00 -5.13 -0.94
C GLU A 262 4.54 -5.01 -0.92
N SER A 263 5.09 -4.15 -0.07
CA SER A 263 6.54 -3.85 -0.01
C SER A 263 7.13 -4.03 1.39
N LEU A 264 6.82 -3.12 2.32
CA LEU A 264 7.62 -2.95 3.54
C LEU A 264 7.52 -4.14 4.51
N ALA A 265 6.37 -4.82 4.55
CA ALA A 265 6.14 -6.02 5.36
C ALA A 265 7.09 -7.19 5.02
N TYR A 266 7.71 -7.16 3.84
CA TYR A 266 8.68 -8.18 3.38
C TYR A 266 10.14 -7.80 3.67
N LEU A 267 10.40 -6.59 4.17
CA LEU A 267 11.76 -6.20 4.55
C LEU A 267 12.21 -6.94 5.80
N ASN A 268 13.51 -7.21 5.88
CA ASN A 268 14.11 -7.74 7.09
C ASN A 268 14.15 -6.65 8.18
N ASP A 269 14.18 -7.06 9.45
CA ASP A 269 14.14 -6.14 10.58
C ASP A 269 15.30 -5.13 10.56
N SER A 270 16.50 -5.54 10.13
CA SER A 270 17.65 -4.63 10.05
C SER A 270 17.40 -3.46 9.09
N ASP A 271 16.72 -3.70 7.97
CA ASP A 271 16.42 -2.67 6.98
C ASP A 271 15.26 -1.77 7.44
N LEU A 272 14.27 -2.32 8.16
CA LEU A 272 13.22 -1.53 8.80
C LEU A 272 13.79 -0.60 9.89
N HIS A 273 14.70 -1.11 10.73
CA HIS A 273 15.42 -0.28 11.70
C HIS A 273 16.29 0.78 11.01
N ALA A 274 16.97 0.42 9.92
CA ALA A 274 17.76 1.39 9.15
C ALA A 274 16.90 2.54 8.61
N ILE A 275 15.72 2.23 8.03
CA ILE A 275 14.73 3.23 7.59
C ILE A 275 14.31 4.12 8.76
N ALA A 276 13.95 3.53 9.91
CA ALA A 276 13.53 4.28 11.08
C ALA A 276 14.63 5.20 11.62
N ILE A 277 15.89 4.72 11.70
CA ILE A 277 17.06 5.50 12.11
C ILE A 277 17.25 6.71 11.20
N TYR A 278 17.15 6.53 9.89
CA TYR A 278 17.30 7.63 8.93
C TYR A 278 16.17 8.66 9.06
N LEU A 279 14.91 8.21 9.05
CA LEU A 279 13.74 9.10 9.14
C LEU A 279 13.74 9.92 10.43
N LYS A 280 14.12 9.30 11.57
CA LYS A 280 14.20 10.00 12.86
C LYS A 280 15.34 11.01 12.96
N ASP A 281 16.34 10.95 12.07
CA ASP A 281 17.45 11.88 12.01
C ASP A 281 17.22 13.02 11.00
N LEU A 282 16.15 12.95 10.18
CA LEU A 282 15.76 14.04 9.28
C LEU A 282 15.53 15.34 10.06
N ALA A 283 16.00 16.46 9.51
CA ALA A 283 15.77 17.77 10.11
C ALA A 283 14.26 18.06 10.25
N PRO A 284 13.79 18.54 11.42
CA PRO A 284 12.38 18.79 11.63
C PRO A 284 11.92 19.95 10.75
N ILE A 285 10.83 19.74 10.02
CA ILE A 285 10.15 20.77 9.24
C ILE A 285 8.76 20.94 9.82
N ALA A 286 8.53 22.04 10.53
CA ALA A 286 7.22 22.33 11.07
C ALA A 286 6.24 22.68 9.95
N GLU A 287 5.08 22.04 9.93
CA GLU A 287 3.94 22.56 9.20
C GLU A 287 3.35 23.74 9.99
N ALA A 288 2.79 24.74 9.30
CA ALA A 288 2.14 25.85 9.98
C ALA A 288 0.87 25.33 10.67
N THR A 289 0.84 25.29 12.00
CA THR A 289 -0.38 24.96 12.76
C THR A 289 -1.40 26.07 12.59
N PRO A 290 -2.54 25.86 11.90
CA PRO A 290 -3.52 26.92 11.75
C PRO A 290 -4.21 27.19 13.09
N SER A 291 -4.41 28.46 13.42
CA SER A 291 -5.13 28.85 14.63
C SER A 291 -6.56 28.34 14.60
N ARG A 292 -7.03 27.75 15.71
CA ARG A 292 -8.45 27.42 15.94
C ARG A 292 -9.31 28.63 15.56
N PRO A 293 -10.26 28.51 14.62
CA PRO A 293 -11.20 29.59 14.39
C PRO A 293 -11.94 29.90 15.70
N SER A 294 -11.99 31.17 16.07
CA SER A 294 -12.67 31.66 17.26
C SER A 294 -14.21 31.74 17.09
N GLY A 295 -14.80 30.88 16.25
CA GLY A 295 -16.23 30.90 15.89
C GLY A 295 -16.95 29.60 16.26
N GLU A 296 -18.21 29.73 16.70
CA GLU A 296 -19.07 28.62 17.12
C GLU A 296 -19.30 27.59 16.00
N ILE A 297 -19.33 26.32 16.39
CA ILE A 297 -19.85 25.20 15.59
C ILE A 297 -21.29 25.57 15.20
N GLY A 298 -21.58 25.58 13.89
CA GLY A 298 -22.83 26.06 13.32
C GLY A 298 -24.10 25.30 13.75
N PRO A 299 -25.30 25.71 13.26
CA PRO A 299 -26.62 25.33 13.80
C PRO A 299 -27.14 23.93 13.44
N HIS A 300 -26.30 23.03 12.91
CA HIS A 300 -26.67 21.64 12.59
C HIS A 300 -26.33 20.70 13.75
N ALA A 301 -26.65 19.40 13.67
CA ALA A 301 -26.20 18.44 14.68
C ALA A 301 -24.71 18.70 14.90
N SER A 302 -24.32 19.10 16.11
CA SER A 302 -22.94 19.50 16.34
C SER A 302 -22.04 18.34 15.89
N GLY A 303 -20.87 18.63 15.30
CA GLY A 303 -19.93 17.56 14.95
C GLY A 303 -19.66 16.61 16.12
N GLU A 304 -19.76 17.13 17.35
CA GLU A 304 -19.81 16.36 18.60
C GLU A 304 -20.99 15.39 18.69
N GLY A 305 -22.21 15.80 18.37
CA GLY A 305 -23.39 14.93 18.35
C GLY A 305 -23.26 13.79 17.34
N VAL A 306 -22.73 14.07 16.14
CA VAL A 306 -22.41 13.01 15.16
C VAL A 306 -21.34 12.08 15.72
N TYR A 307 -20.27 12.63 16.31
CA TYR A 307 -19.22 11.83 16.93
C TYR A 307 -19.73 10.90 18.03
N LEU A 308 -20.53 11.42 18.97
CA LEU A 308 -21.06 10.67 20.10
C LEU A 308 -22.01 9.56 19.67
N THR A 309 -22.71 9.72 18.55
CA THR A 309 -23.69 8.75 18.05
C THR A 309 -23.10 7.72 17.10
N GLN A 310 -22.09 8.07 16.31
CA GLN A 310 -21.54 7.22 15.25
C GLN A 310 -20.13 6.68 15.54
N CYS A 311 -19.32 7.41 16.33
CA CYS A 311 -17.88 7.14 16.44
C CYS A 311 -17.46 6.73 17.86
N ALA A 312 -18.05 7.35 18.88
CA ALA A 312 -17.59 7.25 20.27
C ALA A 312 -17.70 5.84 20.88
N PHE A 313 -18.55 4.96 20.32
CA PHE A 313 -18.63 3.57 20.76
C PHE A 313 -17.27 2.85 20.63
N CYS A 314 -16.56 3.08 19.53
CA CYS A 314 -15.22 2.51 19.32
C CYS A 314 -14.14 3.48 19.81
N HIS A 315 -14.16 4.73 19.33
CA HIS A 315 -13.08 5.70 19.56
C HIS A 315 -13.10 6.37 20.95
N GLN A 316 -14.08 6.03 21.79
CA GLN A 316 -14.34 6.59 23.11
C GLN A 316 -14.72 8.08 23.10
N PRO A 317 -15.50 8.58 24.07
CA PRO A 317 -15.84 10.00 24.14
C PRO A 317 -14.62 10.94 24.22
N ASP A 318 -13.51 10.47 24.79
CA ASP A 318 -12.25 11.23 24.92
C ASP A 318 -11.29 11.06 23.74
N GLY A 319 -11.70 10.33 22.69
CA GLY A 319 -10.92 10.16 21.46
C GLY A 319 -9.70 9.27 21.59
N LYS A 320 -9.48 8.62 22.74
CA LYS A 320 -8.28 7.79 22.95
C LYS A 320 -8.39 6.40 22.34
N GLY A 321 -9.57 6.01 21.88
CA GLY A 321 -9.81 4.67 21.38
C GLY A 321 -9.52 3.59 22.42
N GLN A 322 -9.03 2.45 21.96
CA GLN A 322 -8.63 1.33 22.79
C GLN A 322 -7.22 0.90 22.35
N PRO A 323 -6.17 1.05 23.18
CA PRO A 323 -4.81 0.72 22.80
C PRO A 323 -4.70 -0.67 22.17
N GLY A 324 -4.01 -0.74 21.02
CA GLY A 324 -3.82 -1.98 20.26
C GLY A 324 -5.08 -2.55 19.59
N ARG A 325 -6.23 -1.87 19.64
CA ARG A 325 -7.50 -2.36 19.08
C ARG A 325 -8.24 -1.33 18.23
N ILE A 326 -8.40 -0.12 18.76
CA ILE A 326 -9.05 1.01 18.10
C ILE A 326 -8.10 2.22 18.20
N PRO A 327 -7.68 2.83 17.08
CA PRO A 327 -6.69 3.88 17.10
C PRO A 327 -7.19 5.12 17.85
N ALA A 328 -6.24 5.85 18.45
CA ALA A 328 -6.52 7.14 19.04
C ALA A 328 -6.75 8.17 17.94
N LEU A 329 -7.79 8.99 18.10
CA LEU A 329 -8.04 10.19 17.31
C LEU A 329 -7.45 11.43 17.99
N ALA A 330 -7.42 11.44 19.32
CA ALA A 330 -6.79 12.49 20.11
C ALA A 330 -5.26 12.41 20.01
N GLY A 331 -4.63 13.51 19.61
CA GLY A 331 -3.18 13.63 19.45
C GLY A 331 -2.61 12.85 18.28
N ASN A 332 -3.44 12.44 17.32
CA ASN A 332 -3.01 11.70 16.15
C ASN A 332 -2.62 12.66 15.01
N GLU A 333 -1.36 12.59 14.60
CA GLU A 333 -0.76 13.44 13.56
C GLU A 333 -1.46 13.35 12.20
N VAL A 334 -2.03 12.20 11.82
CA VAL A 334 -2.83 12.06 10.59
C VAL A 334 -4.16 12.81 10.72
N VAL A 335 -4.76 12.81 11.92
CA VAL A 335 -5.99 13.58 12.19
C VAL A 335 -5.69 15.08 12.12
N THR A 336 -4.59 15.54 12.71
CA THR A 336 -4.22 16.96 12.76
C THR A 336 -3.41 17.45 11.56
N ALA A 337 -3.15 16.59 10.58
CA ALA A 337 -2.42 16.91 9.37
C ALA A 337 -3.04 18.11 8.63
N ARG A 338 -2.23 18.83 7.83
CA ARG A 338 -2.69 19.95 7.00
C ARG A 338 -3.94 19.59 6.18
N GLY A 339 -3.93 18.41 5.55
CA GLY A 339 -5.03 17.88 4.75
C GLY A 339 -6.11 17.16 5.58
N PRO A 340 -7.41 17.41 5.38
CA PRO A 340 -8.53 16.63 5.95
C PRO A 340 -8.90 15.37 5.17
N GLU A 341 -8.26 15.15 4.02
CA GLU A 341 -8.56 14.13 3.03
C GLU A 341 -8.67 12.73 3.65
N ASP A 342 -7.75 12.40 4.54
CA ASP A 342 -7.66 11.08 5.17
C ASP A 342 -8.81 10.84 6.15
N VAL A 343 -9.12 11.82 7.01
CA VAL A 343 -10.23 11.72 7.97
C VAL A 343 -11.55 11.55 7.23
N ILE A 344 -11.77 12.35 6.18
CA ILE A 344 -13.00 12.27 5.37
C ILE A 344 -13.11 10.90 4.70
N ARG A 345 -12.02 10.36 4.14
CA ARG A 345 -12.01 9.04 3.50
C ARG A 345 -12.26 7.91 4.47
N GLN A 346 -11.67 7.98 5.66
CA GLN A 346 -11.89 6.96 6.67
C GLN A 346 -13.35 6.94 7.13
N ILE A 347 -13.99 8.11 7.28
CA ILE A 347 -15.43 8.20 7.57
C ILE A 347 -16.26 7.62 6.41
N LEU A 348 -15.95 8.00 5.17
CA LEU A 348 -16.71 7.60 3.99
C LEU A 348 -16.58 6.11 3.65
N GLY A 349 -15.35 5.61 3.68
CA GLY A 349 -14.97 4.33 3.11
C GLY A 349 -14.58 3.26 4.13
N GLY A 350 -14.30 3.64 5.39
CA GLY A 350 -13.75 2.72 6.38
C GLY A 350 -12.40 2.14 5.95
N HIS A 351 -11.91 1.16 6.71
CA HIS A 351 -10.74 0.36 6.34
C HIS A 351 -10.81 -1.05 6.93
N LEU A 352 -10.00 -1.94 6.36
CA LEU A 352 -9.84 -3.33 6.79
C LEU A 352 -9.15 -3.44 8.16
N ALA A 353 -9.18 -4.63 8.76
CA ALA A 353 -8.40 -4.89 9.97
C ALA A 353 -6.91 -4.84 9.65
N THR A 354 -6.08 -4.34 10.58
CA THR A 354 -4.63 -4.19 10.37
C THR A 354 -3.86 -4.52 11.65
N GLY A 355 -3.02 -5.56 11.60
CA GLY A 355 -2.36 -6.10 12.79
C GLY A 355 -3.39 -6.49 13.87
N SER A 356 -3.28 -5.89 15.05
CA SER A 356 -4.23 -6.09 16.16
C SER A 356 -5.46 -5.17 16.11
N TYR A 357 -5.49 -4.18 15.20
CA TYR A 357 -6.55 -3.18 15.12
C TYR A 357 -7.77 -3.70 14.36
N ALA A 358 -8.94 -3.32 14.85
CA ALA A 358 -10.23 -3.66 14.26
C ALA A 358 -10.44 -2.94 12.92
N PRO A 359 -11.24 -3.51 12.00
CA PRO A 359 -11.68 -2.78 10.82
C PRO A 359 -12.58 -1.61 11.23
N MET A 360 -12.45 -0.48 10.52
CA MET A 360 -13.35 0.66 10.68
C MET A 360 -14.51 0.56 9.69
N PRO A 361 -15.78 0.59 10.14
CA PRO A 361 -16.92 0.56 9.25
C PRO A 361 -17.04 1.85 8.44
N ALA A 362 -17.53 1.73 7.20
CA ALA A 362 -17.85 2.85 6.31
C ALA A 362 -19.13 3.60 6.74
N VAL A 363 -19.08 4.32 7.87
CA VAL A 363 -20.25 5.00 8.46
C VAL A 363 -20.77 6.16 7.60
N GLY A 364 -19.96 6.71 6.70
CA GLY A 364 -20.36 7.83 5.84
C GLY A 364 -21.50 7.51 4.86
N ALA A 365 -21.88 6.24 4.71
CA ALA A 365 -23.05 5.83 3.94
C ALA A 365 -24.38 6.34 4.52
N THR A 366 -24.44 6.58 5.84
CA THR A 366 -25.64 7.05 6.55
C THR A 366 -25.60 8.55 6.86
N LEU A 367 -24.50 9.23 6.52
CA LEU A 367 -24.25 10.63 6.82
C LEU A 367 -24.28 11.50 5.56
N THR A 368 -24.86 12.68 5.68
CA THR A 368 -24.79 13.74 4.67
C THR A 368 -23.39 14.33 4.59
N ASP A 369 -23.09 15.03 3.48
CA ASP A 369 -21.80 15.71 3.33
C ASP A 369 -21.54 16.76 4.41
N GLN A 370 -22.60 17.43 4.88
CA GLN A 370 -22.50 18.41 5.96
C GLN A 370 -22.18 17.73 7.30
N GLU A 371 -22.86 16.63 7.64
CA GLU A 371 -22.58 15.89 8.87
C GLU A 371 -21.14 15.34 8.89
N ILE A 372 -20.63 14.88 7.76
CA ILE A 372 -19.23 14.44 7.63
C ILE A 372 -18.27 15.63 7.78
N ALA A 373 -18.58 16.78 7.19
CA ALA A 373 -17.77 17.98 7.36
C ALA A 373 -17.71 18.41 8.83
N ASP A 374 -18.87 18.46 9.50
CA ASP A 374 -19.00 18.88 10.89
C ASP A 374 -18.28 17.93 11.85
N VAL A 375 -18.42 16.60 11.70
CA VAL A 375 -17.71 15.63 12.54
C VAL A 375 -16.22 15.60 12.26
N THR A 376 -15.79 15.83 11.01
CA THR A 376 -14.38 15.97 10.65
C THR A 376 -13.77 17.18 11.36
N ASP A 377 -14.44 18.33 11.30
CA ASP A 377 -14.00 19.54 12.00
C ASP A 377 -13.96 19.36 13.52
N TYR A 378 -14.95 18.68 14.09
CA TYR A 378 -14.98 18.34 15.51
C TYR A 378 -13.79 17.45 15.89
N VAL A 379 -13.60 16.29 15.25
CA VAL A 379 -12.51 15.36 15.59
C VAL A 379 -11.14 16.02 15.45
N ARG A 380 -10.97 16.88 14.45
CA ARG A 380 -9.71 17.61 14.18
C ARG A 380 -9.46 18.79 15.12
N ASN A 381 -10.45 19.21 15.92
CA ASN A 381 -10.34 20.34 16.85
C ASN A 381 -10.81 20.03 18.29
N ALA A 382 -11.23 18.80 18.56
CA ALA A 382 -11.58 18.29 19.88
C ALA A 382 -10.33 17.92 20.68
N TRP A 383 -10.48 17.84 22.01
CA TRP A 383 -9.39 17.49 22.92
C TRP A 383 -8.15 18.39 22.71
N SER A 384 -6.97 17.79 22.52
CA SER A 384 -5.73 18.48 22.19
C SER A 384 -5.55 18.77 20.68
N ASN A 385 -6.44 18.29 19.80
CA ASN A 385 -6.28 18.40 18.35
C ASN A 385 -6.45 19.83 17.87
N ARG A 386 -5.64 20.25 16.90
CA ARG A 386 -5.70 21.56 16.25
C ARG A 386 -5.41 21.38 14.77
N ALA A 387 -6.36 21.71 13.91
CA ALA A 387 -6.21 21.62 12.46
C ALA A 387 -7.09 22.67 11.77
N PRO A 388 -6.79 23.03 10.50
CA PRO A 388 -7.66 23.93 9.74
C PRO A 388 -9.05 23.31 9.55
N VAL A 389 -10.08 24.16 9.65
CA VAL A 389 -11.48 23.76 9.45
C VAL A 389 -11.85 23.64 7.98
N ILE A 390 -12.84 22.80 7.69
CA ILE A 390 -13.22 22.41 6.32
C ILE A 390 -14.66 22.73 5.95
N ALA A 391 -15.51 23.03 6.95
CA ALA A 391 -16.91 23.40 6.75
C ALA A 391 -17.02 24.67 5.90
N GLN A 392 -17.14 24.49 4.57
CA GLN A 392 -17.60 25.42 3.51
C GLN A 392 -17.05 25.11 2.09
N THR A 393 -16.30 24.02 1.87
CA THR A 393 -15.50 23.85 0.63
C THR A 393 -16.10 22.95 -0.46
N GLY A 394 -17.21 22.25 -0.20
CA GLY A 394 -17.71 21.18 -1.08
C GLY A 394 -16.74 19.99 -1.21
N LEU A 395 -15.70 19.94 -0.38
CA LEU A 395 -14.64 18.94 -0.42
C LEU A 395 -15.16 17.54 -0.14
N VAL A 396 -16.04 17.38 0.86
CA VAL A 396 -16.64 16.07 1.19
C VAL A 396 -17.36 15.47 -0.01
N GLY A 397 -18.16 16.26 -0.74
CA GLY A 397 -18.85 15.77 -1.94
C GLY A 397 -17.87 15.33 -3.04
N LYS A 398 -16.77 16.07 -3.24
CA LYS A 398 -15.72 15.70 -4.19
C LYS A 398 -15.02 14.40 -3.79
N ILE A 399 -14.66 14.25 -2.51
CA ILE A 399 -14.01 13.05 -2.00
C ILE A 399 -14.98 11.86 -2.05
N ARG A 400 -16.25 12.05 -1.67
CA ARG A 400 -17.29 11.02 -1.74
C ARG A 400 -17.45 10.47 -3.15
N ALA A 401 -17.47 11.34 -4.16
CA ALA A 401 -17.58 10.92 -5.56
C ALA A 401 -16.39 10.10 -6.07
N LYS A 402 -15.29 10.04 -5.32
CA LYS A 402 -14.07 9.28 -5.65
C LYS A 402 -13.75 8.16 -4.65
N THR A 403 -14.39 8.13 -3.49
CA THR A 403 -14.04 7.18 -2.42
C THR A 403 -14.61 5.81 -2.74
N ILE A 404 -13.72 4.84 -2.97
CA ILE A 404 -14.09 3.43 -3.00
C ILE A 404 -14.15 2.96 -1.55
N SER A 405 -15.33 2.53 -1.11
CA SER A 405 -15.50 2.02 0.25
C SER A 405 -14.91 0.63 0.42
N THR A 406 -14.24 0.39 1.54
CA THR A 406 -13.97 -0.96 2.00
C THR A 406 -15.28 -1.63 2.43
N LEU A 407 -15.33 -2.96 2.29
CA LEU A 407 -16.42 -3.88 2.60
C LEU A 407 -17.64 -3.20 3.27
N ALA A 408 -18.70 -2.99 2.47
CA ALA A 408 -20.02 -2.45 2.84
C ALA A 408 -20.35 -0.97 2.54
N GLY A 409 -19.53 -0.15 1.89
CA GLY A 409 -19.97 1.22 1.54
C GLY A 409 -20.60 1.39 0.14
N PRO A 410 -21.07 2.61 -0.19
CA PRO A 410 -21.54 2.96 -1.53
C PRO A 410 -20.32 3.13 -2.44
N GLY A 411 -20.10 2.18 -3.35
CA GLY A 411 -19.12 2.36 -4.43
C GLY A 411 -19.36 3.70 -5.14
N ALA A 412 -18.30 4.49 -5.28
CA ALA A 412 -18.36 5.86 -5.78
C ALA A 412 -18.93 5.98 -7.22
N THR A 413 -18.90 4.92 -8.04
CA THR A 413 -19.38 4.94 -9.43
C THR A 413 -19.85 3.55 -9.91
N GLU A 414 -20.75 3.51 -10.91
CA GLU A 414 -21.20 2.26 -11.56
C GLU A 414 -20.07 1.47 -12.25
N GLU A 415 -18.92 2.09 -12.47
CA GLU A 415 -17.75 1.50 -13.13
C GLU A 415 -16.87 0.69 -12.16
N HIS A 416 -17.01 0.91 -10.83
CA HIS A 416 -16.34 0.17 -9.75
C HIS A 416 -17.37 -0.68 -8.96
N ASN A 417 -18.16 -1.48 -9.69
CA ASN A 417 -19.43 -2.05 -9.24
C ASN A 417 -19.35 -3.36 -8.42
N ASP A 418 -18.15 -3.82 -8.04
CA ASP A 418 -18.04 -4.97 -7.14
C ASP A 418 -18.14 -4.47 -5.70
N PRO A 419 -19.25 -4.74 -5.01
CA PRO A 419 -19.50 -4.20 -3.67
C PRO A 419 -18.68 -4.94 -2.59
N CYS A 420 -17.86 -5.91 -3.00
CA CYS A 420 -16.92 -6.67 -2.20
C CYS A 420 -15.46 -6.45 -2.60
N MET A 421 -15.21 -5.61 -3.61
CA MET A 421 -13.86 -5.11 -3.86
C MET A 421 -13.56 -4.04 -2.81
N VAL A 422 -12.54 -4.33 -2.00
CA VAL A 422 -11.78 -3.31 -1.28
C VAL A 422 -10.97 -2.56 -2.35
N GLY A 423 -10.43 -1.38 -2.06
CA GLY A 423 -9.52 -0.68 -2.98
C GLY A 423 -8.26 -1.52 -3.32
N PRO A 424 -7.16 -0.88 -3.75
CA PRO A 424 -5.87 -1.55 -3.97
C PRO A 424 -5.47 -2.50 -2.81
N ASP A 425 -5.87 -2.17 -1.57
CA ASP A 425 -5.71 -2.98 -0.35
C ASP A 425 -6.44 -4.35 -0.35
N SER A 426 -7.33 -4.66 -1.31
CA SER A 426 -7.97 -5.99 -1.44
C SER A 426 -7.08 -7.05 -2.06
N GLN A 427 -6.08 -6.65 -2.84
CA GLN A 427 -5.30 -7.57 -3.69
C GLN A 427 -4.58 -8.65 -2.87
N SER A 428 -4.36 -8.35 -1.60
CA SER A 428 -3.67 -9.15 -0.62
C SER A 428 -4.54 -9.90 0.37
N VAL A 429 -5.84 -9.63 0.40
CA VAL A 429 -6.73 -10.28 1.36
C VAL A 429 -6.82 -11.78 1.02
N PRO A 430 -6.51 -12.70 1.95
CA PRO A 430 -6.51 -14.11 1.65
C PRO A 430 -7.87 -14.62 1.18
N THR A 431 -7.84 -15.50 0.18
CA THR A 431 -9.01 -16.28 -0.23
C THR A 431 -8.86 -17.70 0.32
N PHE A 432 -9.57 -18.02 1.41
CA PHE A 432 -9.43 -19.31 2.08
C PHE A 432 -9.87 -20.51 1.21
N ASN A 433 -10.65 -20.29 0.15
CA ASN A 433 -11.02 -21.25 -0.90
C ASN A 433 -11.41 -22.65 -0.36
N ASP A 434 -12.22 -22.69 0.70
CA ASP A 434 -12.64 -23.92 1.39
C ASP A 434 -14.16 -24.11 1.29
N PRO A 435 -14.65 -25.22 0.72
CA PRO A 435 -16.08 -25.45 0.56
C PRO A 435 -16.89 -25.49 1.87
N GLN A 436 -16.26 -25.86 3.00
CA GLN A 436 -16.95 -25.89 4.29
C GLN A 436 -17.14 -24.48 4.84
N ILE A 437 -16.14 -23.60 4.64
CA ILE A 437 -16.26 -22.17 4.92
C ILE A 437 -17.40 -21.58 4.09
N ASP A 438 -17.41 -21.81 2.77
CA ASP A 438 -18.45 -21.29 1.87
C ASP A 438 -19.86 -21.78 2.25
N GLN A 439 -19.99 -23.06 2.62
CA GLN A 439 -21.25 -23.65 3.05
C GLN A 439 -21.74 -23.04 4.37
N ALA A 440 -20.85 -22.91 5.36
CA ALA A 440 -21.18 -22.30 6.65
C ALA A 440 -21.58 -20.83 6.49
N LEU A 441 -20.86 -20.07 5.64
CA LEU A 441 -21.17 -18.68 5.36
C LEU A 441 -22.50 -18.50 4.62
N SER A 442 -22.82 -19.39 3.67
CA SER A 442 -24.05 -19.30 2.87
C SER A 442 -25.33 -19.45 3.69
N GLY A 443 -25.28 -20.24 4.77
CA GLY A 443 -26.39 -20.49 5.69
C GLY A 443 -26.54 -19.48 6.84
N LEU A 444 -25.69 -18.45 6.90
CA LEU A 444 -25.70 -17.46 7.99
C LEU A 444 -26.97 -16.60 7.98
N THR A 445 -27.54 -16.43 9.18
CA THR A 445 -28.61 -15.47 9.49
C THR A 445 -28.16 -14.59 10.64
N ASP A 446 -28.82 -13.44 10.85
CA ASP A 446 -28.50 -12.57 12.02
C ASP A 446 -28.63 -13.34 13.35
N ALA A 447 -29.56 -14.31 13.44
CA ALA A 447 -29.79 -15.11 14.65
C ALA A 447 -28.72 -16.19 14.89
N THR A 448 -28.10 -16.71 13.82
CA THR A 448 -27.12 -17.82 13.91
C THR A 448 -25.68 -17.34 13.86
N MET A 449 -25.44 -16.08 13.52
CA MET A 449 -24.11 -15.52 13.27
C MET A 449 -23.14 -15.71 14.43
N LEU A 450 -23.54 -15.33 15.65
CA LEU A 450 -22.68 -15.42 16.83
C LEU A 450 -22.23 -16.87 17.12
N GLN A 451 -23.10 -17.85 16.87
CA GLN A 451 -22.81 -19.27 17.13
C GLN A 451 -21.95 -19.91 16.04
N ALA A 452 -22.03 -19.39 14.81
CA ALA A 452 -21.32 -19.94 13.66
C ALA A 452 -19.86 -19.44 13.53
N ILE A 453 -19.52 -18.30 14.13
CA ILE A 453 -18.19 -17.69 14.00
C ILE A 453 -17.07 -18.53 14.66
N PRO A 454 -17.19 -19.04 15.89
CA PRO A 454 -16.13 -19.84 16.51
C PRO A 454 -15.70 -21.07 15.68
N PRO A 455 -16.61 -21.92 15.15
CA PRO A 455 -16.20 -23.04 14.30
C PRO A 455 -15.66 -22.61 12.93
N LEU A 456 -16.10 -21.46 12.39
CA LEU A 456 -15.52 -20.88 11.16
C LEU A 456 -14.05 -20.51 11.35
N ILE A 457 -13.73 -19.78 12.43
CA ILE A 457 -12.34 -19.42 12.76
C ILE A 457 -11.48 -20.67 12.98
N GLN A 458 -12.02 -21.68 13.67
CA GLN A 458 -11.33 -22.95 13.87
C GLN A 458 -11.01 -23.63 12.53
N ARG A 459 -11.94 -23.60 11.56
CA ARG A 459 -11.70 -24.16 10.22
C ARG A 459 -10.61 -23.39 9.48
N VAL A 460 -10.63 -22.05 9.52
CA VAL A 460 -9.56 -21.23 8.93
C VAL A 460 -8.21 -21.60 9.52
N ARG A 461 -8.09 -21.68 10.84
CA ARG A 461 -6.83 -22.05 11.53
C ARG A 461 -6.36 -23.48 11.21
N GLN A 462 -7.24 -24.38 10.80
CA GLN A 462 -6.84 -25.72 10.36
C GLN A 462 -6.19 -25.73 8.97
N ILE A 463 -6.64 -24.85 8.07
CA ILE A 463 -6.16 -24.81 6.68
C ILE A 463 -5.05 -23.76 6.47
N ALA A 464 -5.02 -22.74 7.32
CA ALA A 464 -4.07 -21.64 7.32
C ALA A 464 -3.64 -21.35 8.78
N PRO A 465 -2.79 -22.21 9.38
CA PRO A 465 -2.42 -22.11 10.79
C PRO A 465 -1.69 -20.81 11.13
N ASP A 466 -0.83 -20.36 10.20
CA ASP A 466 0.05 -19.20 10.38
C ASP A 466 -0.59 -17.86 9.93
N GLU A 467 -1.88 -17.88 9.54
CA GLU A 467 -2.57 -16.69 9.06
C GLU A 467 -2.72 -15.65 10.19
N LYS A 468 -2.46 -14.38 9.90
CA LYS A 468 -2.54 -13.33 10.93
C LYS A 468 -3.99 -13.01 11.27
N GLN A 469 -4.23 -12.46 12.47
CA GLN A 469 -5.57 -12.12 12.92
C GLN A 469 -6.33 -11.21 11.93
N ALA A 470 -5.71 -10.12 11.50
CA ALA A 470 -6.29 -9.18 10.54
C ALA A 470 -6.68 -9.88 9.23
N ASP A 471 -5.81 -10.76 8.72
CA ASP A 471 -6.01 -11.49 7.47
C ASP A 471 -7.16 -12.50 7.57
N ILE A 472 -7.35 -13.13 8.74
CA ILE A 472 -8.53 -13.96 9.03
C ILE A 472 -9.82 -13.13 9.03
N VAL A 473 -9.81 -11.97 9.69
CA VAL A 473 -10.98 -11.06 9.73
C VAL A 473 -11.33 -10.62 8.30
N ASN A 474 -10.34 -10.12 7.57
CA ASN A 474 -10.52 -9.57 6.23
C ASN A 474 -10.92 -10.65 5.23
N GLY A 475 -10.28 -11.82 5.25
CA GLY A 475 -10.56 -12.94 4.35
C GLY A 475 -11.96 -13.52 4.57
N LEU A 476 -12.39 -13.69 5.82
CA LEU A 476 -13.75 -14.14 6.13
C LEU A 476 -14.79 -13.08 5.74
N ALA A 477 -14.51 -11.80 5.99
CA ALA A 477 -15.42 -10.71 5.61
C ALA A 477 -15.57 -10.61 4.08
N LEU A 478 -14.49 -10.78 3.33
CA LEU A 478 -14.49 -10.83 1.86
C LEU A 478 -15.30 -12.03 1.34
N ALA A 479 -15.06 -13.22 1.90
CA ALA A 479 -15.81 -14.42 1.55
C ALA A 479 -17.31 -14.26 1.82
N TYR A 480 -17.67 -13.73 3.00
CA TYR A 480 -19.05 -13.48 3.37
C TYR A 480 -19.71 -12.43 2.48
N CYS A 481 -18.99 -11.34 2.17
CA CYS A 481 -19.46 -10.31 1.26
C CYS A 481 -19.81 -10.89 -0.11
N ARG A 482 -18.94 -11.71 -0.72
CA ARG A 482 -19.17 -12.28 -2.05
C ARG A 482 -20.44 -13.14 -2.13
N LEU A 483 -20.85 -13.72 -1.01
CA LEU A 483 -22.10 -14.48 -0.89
C LEU A 483 -23.30 -13.56 -0.67
N GLU A 484 -23.20 -12.59 0.24
CA GLU A 484 -24.29 -11.64 0.50
C GLU A 484 -24.56 -10.71 -0.70
N ALA A 485 -23.53 -10.31 -1.44
CA ALA A 485 -23.65 -9.45 -2.63
C ALA A 485 -24.53 -10.03 -3.73
N ARG A 486 -24.73 -11.36 -3.74
CA ARG A 486 -25.65 -12.06 -4.66
C ARG A 486 -27.11 -12.00 -4.22
N LYS A 487 -27.39 -11.62 -2.96
CA LYS A 487 -28.74 -11.56 -2.39
C LYS A 487 -29.42 -10.23 -2.73
N ALA A 488 -30.73 -10.30 -3.00
CA ALA A 488 -31.55 -9.11 -3.20
C ALA A 488 -31.53 -8.22 -1.93
N GLY A 489 -31.09 -6.97 -2.07
CA GLY A 489 -31.06 -6.01 -0.98
C GLY A 489 -29.73 -5.84 -0.26
N PHE A 490 -28.65 -6.54 -0.65
CA PHE A 490 -27.30 -6.29 -0.10
C PHE A 490 -26.87 -4.83 -0.25
N ARG A 491 -27.19 -4.22 -1.39
CA ARG A 491 -26.91 -2.81 -1.69
C ARG A 491 -27.74 -1.82 -0.86
N LYS A 492 -28.70 -2.29 -0.05
CA LYS A 492 -29.46 -1.46 0.90
C LYS A 492 -28.71 -1.37 2.24
N PRO A 493 -28.93 -0.33 3.06
CA PRO A 493 -28.27 -0.15 4.35
C PRO A 493 -28.26 -1.42 5.23
N ASN A 494 -29.40 -2.09 5.37
CA ASN A 494 -29.52 -3.29 6.20
C ASN A 494 -28.58 -4.45 5.81
N GLY A 495 -28.31 -4.62 4.51
CA GLY A 495 -27.40 -5.67 4.02
C GLY A 495 -25.94 -5.36 4.34
N ARG A 496 -25.57 -4.09 4.25
CA ARG A 496 -24.25 -3.55 4.61
C ARG A 496 -24.00 -3.64 6.11
N ASP A 497 -24.99 -3.29 6.92
CA ASP A 497 -24.89 -3.40 8.38
C ASP A 497 -24.65 -4.85 8.82
N ARG A 498 -25.21 -5.83 8.10
CA ARG A 498 -24.97 -7.25 8.38
C ARG A 498 -23.51 -7.64 8.14
N LEU A 499 -22.89 -7.16 7.06
CA LEU A 499 -21.47 -7.40 6.80
C LEU A 499 -20.57 -6.75 7.86
N ASN A 500 -20.87 -5.50 8.25
CA ASN A 500 -20.15 -4.80 9.32
C ASN A 500 -20.26 -5.56 10.67
N ARG A 501 -21.47 -6.03 11.01
CA ARG A 501 -21.69 -6.86 12.21
C ARG A 501 -20.91 -8.16 12.16
N PHE A 502 -20.98 -8.89 11.04
CA PHE A 502 -20.22 -10.13 10.86
C PHE A 502 -18.74 -9.91 11.09
N THR A 503 -18.16 -8.93 10.40
CA THR A 503 -16.74 -8.60 10.48
C THR A 503 -16.33 -8.23 11.92
N SER A 504 -17.14 -7.41 12.60
CA SER A 504 -16.90 -7.01 13.99
C SER A 504 -16.96 -8.20 14.96
N LEU A 505 -17.88 -9.14 14.74
CA LEU A 505 -18.01 -10.35 15.56
C LEU A 505 -16.84 -11.32 15.36
N VAL A 506 -16.36 -11.47 14.11
CA VAL A 506 -15.15 -12.27 13.81
C VAL A 506 -13.93 -11.68 14.53
N TYR A 507 -13.74 -10.36 14.45
CA TYR A 507 -12.69 -9.66 15.17
C TYR A 507 -12.82 -9.86 16.69
N GLY A 508 -14.03 -9.65 17.25
CA GLY A 508 -14.29 -9.81 18.67
C GLY A 508 -13.98 -11.21 19.20
N GLU A 509 -14.31 -12.26 18.43
CA GLU A 509 -14.03 -13.65 18.79
C GLU A 509 -12.53 -13.95 18.81
N LEU A 510 -11.76 -13.44 17.84
CA LEU A 510 -10.30 -13.62 17.79
C LEU A 510 -9.62 -12.92 18.97
N VAL A 511 -10.04 -11.69 19.27
CA VAL A 511 -9.49 -10.91 20.39
C VAL A 511 -9.83 -11.54 21.74
N ALA A 512 -11.04 -12.07 21.92
CA ALA A 512 -11.46 -12.70 23.19
C ALA A 512 -10.64 -13.94 23.56
N LYS A 513 -10.08 -14.64 22.56
CA LYS A 513 -9.29 -15.86 22.76
C LYS A 513 -7.80 -15.61 23.01
N GLY A 514 -7.34 -14.36 22.97
CA GLY A 514 -5.92 -14.01 23.19
C GLY A 514 -4.98 -14.64 22.17
N THR A 515 -5.47 -14.92 20.96
CA THR A 515 -4.67 -15.53 19.89
C THR A 515 -3.87 -14.44 19.18
N GLU A 516 -2.69 -14.12 19.71
CA GLU A 516 -1.59 -13.54 18.93
C GLU A 516 -0.70 -14.65 18.37
#